data_AF-X6FL03-F1
#
_entry.id   AF-X6FL03-F1
#
_cell.length_a   1.000
_cell.length_b   1.000
_cell.length_c   1.000
_cell.angle_alpha   90.00
_cell.angle_beta   90.00
_cell.angle_gamma   90.00
#
_symmetry.space_group_name_H-M   'P 1'
#
loop_
_entity.id
_entity.type
_entity.pdbx_description
1 polymer ?
#
loop_
_entity_poly.entity_id
_entity_poly.type
_entity_poly.pdbx_seq_one_letter_code
_entity_poly.pdbx_strand_id
1 'polypeptide(L)'
;MLWSWSTTAMPSAWSANGRGSAEHCGLEGRVDIITGTLGKALGGASGGYTFGKSQVVDWLRQRSRPYLFSNTLIPAIAGASIKVFELIRNGDA
;
A
#
# COMPACT_ATOMS: atom_id res chain seq x y z
N MET A 1 2.58 -24.84 -0.83
CA MET A 1 3.61 -23.83 -0.53
C MET A 1 2.89 -22.63 0.05
N LEU A 2 2.94 -22.49 1.38
CA LEU A 2 2.13 -21.54 2.14
C LEU A 2 2.72 -20.13 1.93
N TRP A 3 2.17 -19.36 0.99
CA TRP A 3 2.53 -17.95 0.84
C TRP A 3 1.81 -17.18 1.94
N SER A 4 2.57 -16.68 2.92
CA SER A 4 2.05 -15.86 4.02
C SER A 4 1.44 -14.57 3.44
N TRP A 5 0.13 -14.45 3.52
CA TRP A 5 -0.66 -13.33 3.02
C TRP A 5 -1.01 -12.44 4.22
N SER A 6 -0.20 -11.40 4.48
CA SER A 6 -0.52 -10.42 5.52
C SER A 6 -1.09 -9.17 4.86
N THR A 7 -2.42 -9.02 4.90
CA THR A 7 -3.08 -7.77 4.52
C THR A 7 -2.68 -6.73 5.57
N THR A 8 -1.83 -5.77 5.22
CA THR A 8 -1.43 -4.74 6.19
C THR A 8 -2.57 -3.74 6.31
N ALA A 9 -3.40 -3.91 7.34
CA ALA A 9 -4.31 -2.87 7.79
C ALA A 9 -3.52 -1.90 8.68
N MET A 10 -3.65 -0.61 8.37
CA MET A 10 -3.20 0.54 9.17
C MET A 10 -1.73 0.95 9.02
N PRO A 11 -1.48 2.12 8.39
CA PRO A 11 -0.22 2.84 8.48
C PRO A 11 -0.07 3.57 9.84
N SER A 12 -1.13 4.17 10.41
CA SER A 12 -0.99 5.25 11.40
C SER A 12 -1.03 4.92 12.90
N ALA A 13 -1.50 3.74 13.35
CA ALA A 13 -1.70 3.52 14.79
C ALA A 13 -0.57 2.74 15.51
N TRP A 14 0.36 2.11 14.79
CA TRP A 14 1.29 1.14 15.38
C TRP A 14 2.76 1.39 15.04
N SER A 15 3.04 2.36 14.18
CA SER A 15 4.34 2.51 13.51
C SER A 15 4.84 3.93 13.65
N ALA A 16 6.09 4.12 14.09
CA ALA A 16 6.66 5.44 14.36
C ALA A 16 6.64 6.35 13.11
N ASN A 17 6.84 5.79 11.92
CA ASN A 17 6.81 6.52 10.65
C ASN A 17 5.54 6.25 9.83
N GLY A 18 4.52 5.65 10.43
CA GLY A 18 3.29 5.35 9.72
C GLY A 18 3.43 4.26 8.65
N ARG A 19 4.42 3.34 8.69
CA ARG A 19 4.66 2.33 7.63
C ARG A 19 3.88 1.02 7.85
N GLY A 20 3.18 0.92 8.99
CA GLY A 20 2.29 -0.18 9.33
C GLY A 20 2.97 -1.39 9.97
N SER A 21 2.28 -2.53 9.95
CA SER A 21 2.64 -3.70 10.77
C SER A 21 4.04 -4.27 10.51
N ALA A 22 4.61 -4.11 9.32
CA ALA A 22 5.97 -4.58 9.02
C ALA A 22 7.04 -3.80 9.80
N GLU A 23 6.85 -2.49 9.98
CA GLU A 23 7.72 -1.66 10.83
C GLU A 23 7.44 -1.94 12.31
N HIS A 24 6.17 -2.04 12.73
CA HIS A 24 5.81 -2.38 14.12
C HIS A 24 6.41 -3.72 14.59
N CYS A 25 6.39 -4.74 13.72
CA CYS A 25 6.92 -6.08 14.04
C CYS A 25 8.43 -6.22 13.80
N GLY A 26 9.14 -5.16 13.39
CA GLY A 26 10.58 -5.22 13.08
C GLY A 26 10.92 -6.16 11.91
N LEU A 27 9.96 -6.38 11.00
CA LEU A 27 10.08 -7.28 9.84
C LEU A 27 10.46 -6.53 8.55
N GLU A 28 10.85 -5.26 8.66
CA GLU A 28 11.36 -4.50 7.52
C GLU A 28 12.54 -5.24 6.87
N GLY A 29 12.47 -5.44 5.56
CA GLY A 29 13.46 -6.21 4.80
C GLY A 29 13.25 -7.73 4.79
N ARG A 30 12.33 -8.29 5.60
CA ARG A 30 11.92 -9.71 5.52
C ARG A 30 10.66 -9.95 4.69
N VAL A 31 9.91 -8.88 4.41
CA VAL A 31 8.69 -8.93 3.60
C VAL A 31 9.01 -8.54 2.17
N ASP A 32 8.84 -9.48 1.22
CA ASP A 32 9.12 -9.23 -0.20
C ASP A 32 8.02 -8.41 -0.91
N ILE A 33 6.77 -8.54 -0.45
CA ILE A 33 5.60 -7.88 -1.03
C ILE A 33 4.68 -7.39 0.08
N ILE A 34 4.34 -6.10 0.05
CA ILE A 34 3.38 -5.46 0.94
C ILE A 34 2.18 -5.02 0.11
N THR A 35 0.99 -5.43 0.50
CA THR A 35 -0.26 -4.98 -0.12
C THR A 35 -1.07 -4.16 0.89
N GLY A 36 -1.66 -3.08 0.41
CA GLY A 36 -2.45 -2.16 1.22
C GLY A 36 -3.68 -1.66 0.48
N THR A 37 -4.62 -1.10 1.23
CA THR A 37 -5.83 -0.47 0.68
C THR A 37 -5.87 1.00 1.02
N LEU A 38 -6.35 1.81 0.07
CA LEU A 38 -6.62 3.23 0.25
C LEU A 38 -7.98 3.48 0.94
N GLY A 39 -8.86 2.46 0.95
CA GLY A 39 -10.27 2.60 1.35
C GLY A 39 -10.55 2.55 2.84
N LYS A 40 -9.53 2.54 3.68
CA LYS A 40 -9.67 2.52 5.14
C LYS A 40 -9.07 3.79 5.75
N ALA A 41 -7.94 3.64 6.44
CA ALA A 41 -7.29 4.68 7.22
C ALA A 41 -6.78 5.90 6.42
N LEU A 42 -6.82 5.84 5.08
CA LEU A 42 -6.35 6.90 4.19
C LEU A 42 -7.49 7.79 3.67
N GLY A 43 -8.59 7.91 4.43
CA GLY A 43 -9.72 8.79 4.10
C GLY A 43 -10.81 8.18 3.22
N GLY A 44 -10.96 6.85 3.22
CA GLY A 44 -12.05 6.16 2.50
C GLY A 44 -11.93 6.16 0.97
N ALA A 45 -10.75 6.48 0.43
CA ALA A 45 -10.47 6.49 -1.00
C ALA A 45 -10.55 5.07 -1.62
N SER A 46 -11.29 4.88 -2.70
CA SER A 46 -11.32 3.56 -3.37
C SER A 46 -9.95 3.21 -3.95
N GLY A 47 -9.47 1.97 -3.77
CA GLY A 47 -8.24 1.49 -4.39
C GLY A 47 -7.35 0.65 -3.48
N GLY A 48 -6.33 0.06 -4.09
CA GLY A 48 -5.29 -0.72 -3.43
C GLY A 48 -3.93 -0.50 -4.08
N TYR A 49 -2.89 -0.75 -3.31
CA TYR A 49 -1.51 -0.64 -3.79
C TYR A 49 -0.73 -1.90 -3.41
N THR A 50 0.31 -2.18 -4.19
CA THR A 50 1.27 -3.25 -3.94
C THR A 50 2.67 -2.65 -4.01
N PHE A 51 3.43 -2.83 -2.94
CA PHE A 51 4.82 -2.43 -2.82
C PHE A 51 5.69 -3.69 -2.78
N GLY A 52 6.86 -3.62 -3.38
CA GLY A 52 7.82 -4.72 -3.42
C GLY A 52 9.02 -4.36 -4.30
N LYS A 53 9.87 -5.36 -4.60
CA LYS A 53 11.00 -5.18 -5.51
C LYS A 53 10.53 -4.75 -6.91
N SER A 54 11.30 -3.91 -7.59
CA SER A 54 10.98 -3.40 -8.94
C SER A 54 10.60 -4.52 -9.92
N GLN A 55 11.39 -5.60 -9.93
CA GLN A 55 11.14 -6.78 -10.77
C GLN A 55 9.76 -7.41 -10.52
N VAL A 56 9.29 -7.42 -9.27
CA VAL A 56 7.97 -7.95 -8.90
C VAL A 56 6.88 -7.01 -9.39
N VAL A 57 7.06 -5.70 -9.23
CA VAL A 57 6.10 -4.69 -9.71
C VAL A 57 5.97 -4.74 -11.23
N ASP A 58 7.09 -4.82 -11.96
CA ASP A 58 7.10 -4.92 -13.42
C ASP A 58 6.45 -6.21 -13.92
N TRP A 59 6.68 -7.32 -13.21
CA TRP A 59 6.02 -8.59 -13.50
C TRP A 59 4.51 -8.53 -13.27
N LEU A 60 4.08 -7.92 -12.14
CA LEU A 60 2.66 -7.73 -11.84
C LEU A 60 1.98 -6.83 -12.86
N ARG A 61 2.63 -5.79 -13.36
CA ARG A 61 2.07 -4.93 -14.43
C ARG A 61 1.77 -5.70 -15.72
N GLN A 62 2.60 -6.69 -16.06
CA GLN A 62 2.45 -7.47 -17.29
C GLN A 62 1.55 -8.69 -17.15
N ARG A 63 1.24 -9.13 -15.93
CA ARG A 63 0.56 -10.42 -15.70
C ARG A 63 -0.67 -10.34 -14.80
N SER A 64 -0.81 -9.27 -14.03
CA SER A 64 -1.96 -9.06 -13.16
C SER A 64 -3.19 -8.71 -14.02
N ARG A 65 -4.11 -9.66 -14.12
CA ARG A 65 -5.42 -9.47 -14.78
C ARG A 65 -6.16 -8.22 -14.28
N PRO A 66 -6.26 -7.94 -12.96
CA PRO A 66 -6.92 -6.72 -12.51
C PRO A 66 -6.15 -5.44 -12.86
N TYR A 67 -4.85 -5.51 -13.17
CA TYR A 67 -4.11 -4.34 -13.68
C TYR A 67 -4.30 -4.15 -15.19
N LEU A 68 -4.33 -5.25 -15.95
CA LEU A 68 -4.41 -5.22 -17.42
C LEU A 68 -5.82 -4.98 -17.97
N PHE A 69 -6.84 -5.47 -17.28
CA PHE A 69 -8.23 -5.49 -17.78
C PHE A 69 -9.19 -4.63 -16.96
N SER A 70 -8.67 -3.74 -16.11
CA SER A 70 -9.47 -2.80 -15.32
C SER A 70 -9.11 -1.37 -15.66
N ASN A 71 -10.07 -0.46 -15.51
CA ASN A 71 -9.78 0.96 -15.60
C ASN A 71 -8.83 1.41 -14.48
N THR A 72 -8.00 2.39 -14.83
CA THR A 72 -7.11 3.06 -13.87
C THR A 72 -7.92 3.89 -12.88
N LEU A 73 -7.34 4.10 -11.69
CA LEU A 73 -7.92 4.94 -10.64
C LEU A 73 -8.20 6.36 -11.13
N ILE A 74 -9.30 6.95 -10.64
CA ILE A 74 -9.66 8.34 -10.94
C ILE A 74 -8.56 9.28 -10.44
N PRO A 75 -8.12 10.27 -11.24
CA PRO A 75 -7.03 11.19 -10.88
C PRO A 75 -7.27 11.93 -9.55
N ALA A 76 -8.51 12.31 -9.26
CA ALA A 76 -8.88 12.96 -8.00
C ALA A 76 -8.58 12.08 -6.77
N ILE A 77 -8.84 10.76 -6.87
CA ILE A 77 -8.57 9.82 -5.79
C ILE A 77 -7.06 9.61 -5.63
N ALA A 78 -6.31 9.56 -6.74
CA ALA A 78 -4.85 9.48 -6.70
C ALA A 78 -4.24 10.71 -6.03
N GLY A 79 -4.68 11.92 -6.41
CA GLY A 79 -4.21 13.18 -5.82
C GLY A 79 -4.52 13.28 -4.32
N ALA A 80 -5.75 12.94 -3.91
CA ALA A 80 -6.13 12.90 -2.51
C ALA A 80 -5.26 11.89 -1.72
N SER A 81 -5.02 10.71 -2.29
CA SER A 81 -4.20 9.68 -1.65
C SER A 81 -2.75 10.13 -1.45
N ILE A 82 -2.15 10.80 -2.46
CA ILE A 82 -0.82 11.40 -2.35
C ILE A 82 -0.80 12.41 -1.20
N LYS A 83 -1.82 13.29 -1.12
CA LYS A 83 -1.88 14.29 -0.07
C LYS A 83 -1.99 13.67 1.33
N VAL A 84 -2.77 12.62 1.49
CA VAL A 84 -2.88 11.89 2.76
C VAL A 84 -1.53 11.26 3.15
N PHE A 85 -0.80 10.68 2.20
CA PHE A 85 0.55 10.17 2.48
C PHE A 85 1.54 11.27 2.89
N GLU A 86 1.43 12.48 2.33
CA GLU A 86 2.22 13.63 2.80
C GLU A 86 1.87 14.02 4.24
N LEU A 87 0.58 14.11 4.57
CA LEU A 87 0.12 14.46 5.91
C LEU A 87 0.61 13.43 6.95
N ILE A 88 0.48 12.14 6.64
CA ILE A 88 0.97 11.05 7.51
C ILE A 88 2.48 11.14 7.71
N ARG A 89 3.23 11.43 6.64
CA ARG A 89 4.70 11.56 6.73
C ARG A 89 5.12 12.75 7.60
N ASN A 90 4.37 13.85 7.54
CA ASN A 90 4.68 15.06 8.30
C ASN A 90 4.15 15.03 9.74
N GLY A 91 3.32 14.04 10.10
CA GLY A 91 2.64 13.98 11.40
C GLY A 91 1.46 14.95 11.53
N ASP A 92 0.97 15.47 10.39
CA ASP A 92 -0.15 16.43 10.31
C ASP A 92 -1.51 15.72 10.18
N ALA A 93 -1.54 14.39 10.31
CA ALA A 93 -2.70 13.53 10.11
C ALA A 93 -3.38 13.10 11.41
#